data_AF-A0A537ATW4-F1
#
_entry.id   AF-A0A537ATW4-F1
#
_cell.length_a   1.000
_cell.length_b   1.000
_cell.length_c   1.000
_cell.angle_alpha   90.00
_cell.angle_beta   90.00
_cell.angle_gamma   90.00
#
_symmetry.space_group_name_H-M   'P 1'
#
loop_
_entity.id
_entity.type
_entity.pdbx_description
1 polymer ?
#
loop_
_entity_poly.entity_id
_entity_poly.type
_entity_poly.pdbx_seq_one_letter_code
_entity_poly.pdbx_strand_id
1 'polypeptide(L)'
;MVDTHRWSAKAFSKKDGRPIEGSVCATVWPTQSLNSAERWFDELYLWTEGFHASTTQRARIQSAALHAALQMLDRDAVTKIGVTLSFGTVERIADHLADVLQAYALVTHRFSVLLRGSLARLQARSVVRAFREHLREQQVPVGYMLTFPSISMELEALGFVRPDFAKLVAPNSTRVELWRDVLAESREAGVPPDRLIVSALETPEQVGIAAQVGIAFGQGNAVRPAFAPPAFTSIGTLQ
;
A
#
# COMPACT_ATOMS: atom_id res chain seq x y z
N MET A 1 -20.78 3.19 3.28
CA MET A 1 -19.93 4.33 2.88
C MET A 1 -18.61 4.15 3.61
N VAL A 2 -17.46 4.20 2.91
CA VAL A 2 -16.13 4.00 3.54
C VAL A 2 -15.79 5.25 4.34
N ASP A 3 -15.43 5.10 5.61
CA ASP A 3 -15.05 6.25 6.45
C ASP A 3 -13.74 6.87 5.92
N THR A 4 -13.78 8.17 5.64
CA THR A 4 -12.81 8.85 4.78
C THR A 4 -12.50 10.25 5.30
N HIS A 5 -11.22 10.57 5.40
CA HIS A 5 -10.77 11.95 5.60
C HIS A 5 -10.47 12.63 4.26
N ARG A 6 -10.74 13.93 4.15
CA ARG A 6 -10.64 14.70 2.90
C ARG A 6 -9.86 16.00 3.12
N TRP A 7 -8.81 16.21 2.35
CA TRP A 7 -8.05 17.46 2.31
C TRP A 7 -8.20 18.13 0.95
N SER A 8 -8.26 19.46 0.94
CA SER A 8 -8.32 20.21 -0.32
C SER A 8 -7.07 19.99 -1.17
N ALA A 9 -7.24 19.72 -2.46
CA ALA A 9 -6.14 19.57 -3.40
C ALA A 9 -5.36 20.88 -3.65
N LYS A 10 -5.86 22.03 -3.16
CA LYS A 10 -5.22 23.35 -3.29
C LYS A 10 -3.76 23.37 -2.84
N ALA A 11 -3.43 22.63 -1.76
CA ALA A 11 -2.06 22.53 -1.26
C ALA A 11 -1.07 21.91 -2.26
N PHE A 12 -1.56 21.16 -3.24
CA PHE A 12 -0.77 20.51 -4.28
C PHE A 12 -0.75 21.29 -5.61
N SER A 13 -1.36 22.48 -5.65
CA SER A 13 -1.27 23.39 -6.78
C SER A 13 0.16 23.91 -6.94
N LYS A 14 0.59 24.13 -8.18
CA LYS A 14 1.75 25.01 -8.40
C LYS A 14 1.35 26.42 -7.94
N LYS A 15 2.27 27.15 -7.29
CA LYS A 15 2.09 28.58 -7.05
C LYS A 15 1.91 29.25 -8.43
N ASP A 16 0.83 30.01 -8.57
CA ASP A 16 0.56 30.98 -9.66
C ASP A 16 -0.22 30.57 -10.92
N GLY A 17 -0.99 29.47 -10.94
CA GLY A 17 -1.82 29.20 -12.13
C GLY A 17 -2.99 28.26 -11.90
N ARG A 18 -4.10 28.80 -11.40
CA ARG A 18 -5.40 28.14 -11.11
C ARG A 18 -5.33 27.06 -10.01
N PRO A 19 -5.99 27.28 -8.85
CA PRO A 19 -6.05 26.25 -7.81
C PRO A 19 -6.74 25.00 -8.35
N ILE A 20 -6.20 23.83 -8.00
CA ILE A 20 -6.80 22.55 -8.33
C ILE A 20 -8.11 22.43 -7.55
N GLU A 21 -9.21 22.27 -8.28
CA GLU A 21 -10.49 21.86 -7.70
C GLU A 21 -10.45 20.36 -7.41
N GLY A 22 -10.97 19.95 -6.25
CA GLY A 22 -10.96 18.55 -5.82
C GLY A 22 -10.31 18.33 -4.46
N SER A 23 -10.21 17.05 -4.08
CA SER A 23 -9.72 16.61 -2.78
C SER A 23 -8.74 15.45 -2.93
N VAL A 24 -7.78 15.40 -2.02
CA VAL A 24 -7.09 14.14 -1.71
C VAL A 24 -7.85 13.50 -0.57
N CYS A 25 -8.27 12.27 -0.77
CA CYS A 25 -9.02 11.47 0.18
C CYS A 25 -8.11 10.41 0.77
N ALA A 26 -8.34 10.04 2.03
CA ALA A 26 -7.64 8.91 2.64
C ALA A 26 -8.56 8.10 3.55
N THR A 27 -8.23 6.82 3.65
CA THR A 27 -8.82 5.88 4.58
C THR A 27 -7.75 4.92 5.08
N VAL A 28 -7.98 4.31 6.23
CA VAL A 28 -7.09 3.32 6.82
C VAL A 28 -7.77 1.97 6.82
N TRP A 29 -7.13 1.01 6.18
CA TRP A 29 -7.64 -0.34 6.06
C TRP A 29 -6.87 -1.31 6.94
N PRO A 30 -7.54 -1.96 7.91
CA PRO A 30 -6.90 -3.01 8.69
C PRO A 30 -6.60 -4.25 7.85
N THR A 31 -5.36 -4.73 7.91
CA THR A 31 -4.99 -6.07 7.45
C THR A 31 -5.05 -7.03 8.63
N GLN A 32 -5.90 -8.04 8.52
CA GLN A 32 -6.15 -8.99 9.62
C GLN A 32 -5.95 -10.42 9.13
N SER A 33 -5.53 -11.28 10.05
CA SER A 33 -5.58 -12.72 9.86
C SER A 33 -7.02 -13.16 9.53
N LEU A 34 -7.16 -14.05 8.56
CA LEU A 34 -8.44 -14.65 8.19
C LEU A 34 -8.82 -15.80 9.13
N ASN A 35 -7.85 -16.34 9.87
CA ASN A 35 -8.01 -17.49 10.75
C ASN A 35 -7.96 -17.12 12.24
N SER A 36 -7.71 -15.85 12.57
CA SER A 36 -7.63 -15.35 13.94
C SER A 36 -8.01 -13.87 14.03
N ALA A 37 -8.12 -13.36 15.26
CA ALA A 37 -8.32 -11.92 15.49
C ALA A 37 -7.02 -11.09 15.38
N GLU A 38 -5.90 -11.72 14.99
CA GLU A 38 -4.60 -11.06 14.93
C GLU A 38 -4.56 -10.02 13.81
N ARG A 39 -4.20 -8.80 14.17
CA ARG A 39 -4.00 -7.69 13.24
C ARG A 39 -2.54 -7.64 12.83
N TRP A 40 -2.27 -7.64 11.53
CA TRP A 40 -0.89 -7.60 11.03
C TRP A 40 -0.37 -6.17 10.94
N PHE A 41 -1.02 -5.33 10.15
CA PHE A 41 -0.75 -3.89 10.05
C PHE A 41 -1.95 -3.17 9.42
N ASP A 42 -1.94 -1.85 9.49
CA ASP A 42 -2.92 -0.98 8.83
C ASP A 42 -2.37 -0.42 7.54
N GLU A 43 -3.16 -0.31 6.49
CA GLU A 43 -2.73 0.38 5.27
C GLU A 43 -3.40 1.75 5.19
N LEU A 44 -2.60 2.81 5.14
CA LEU A 44 -3.07 4.14 4.78
C LEU A 44 -3.18 4.22 3.26
N TYR A 45 -4.42 4.28 2.76
CA TYR A 45 -4.74 4.36 1.34
C TYR A 45 -5.21 5.77 0.97
N LEU A 46 -4.61 6.34 -0.09
CA LEU A 46 -4.95 7.66 -0.62
C LEU A 46 -5.43 7.60 -2.07
N TRP A 47 -6.39 8.45 -2.41
CA TRP A 47 -6.84 8.67 -3.79
C TRP A 47 -7.22 10.13 -4.02
N THR A 48 -7.42 10.50 -5.29
CA THR A 48 -7.84 11.84 -5.69
C THR A 48 -9.28 11.83 -6.16
N GLU A 49 -10.08 12.80 -5.72
CA GLU A 49 -11.44 13.03 -6.21
C GLU A 49 -11.55 14.43 -6.82
N GLY A 50 -12.18 14.52 -8.00
CA GLY A 50 -12.38 15.79 -8.70
C GLY A 50 -11.17 16.29 -9.50
N PHE A 51 -10.04 15.59 -9.51
CA PHE A 51 -8.90 15.91 -10.37
C PHE A 51 -8.03 14.70 -10.71
N HIS A 52 -7.25 14.83 -11.79
CA HIS A 52 -6.20 13.89 -12.16
C HIS A 52 -4.83 14.45 -11.82
N ALA A 53 -4.16 13.86 -10.83
CA ALA A 53 -2.82 14.26 -10.44
C ALA A 53 -1.80 13.98 -11.55
N SER A 54 -0.94 14.96 -11.87
CA SER A 54 0.28 14.76 -12.66
C SER A 54 1.26 13.81 -11.97
N THR A 55 2.30 13.36 -12.68
CA THR A 55 3.36 12.50 -12.11
C THR A 55 4.04 13.13 -10.88
N THR A 56 4.34 14.42 -10.94
CA THR A 56 4.93 15.17 -9.81
C THR A 56 3.96 15.28 -8.63
N GLN A 57 2.67 15.54 -8.89
CA GLN A 57 1.66 15.59 -7.83
C GLN A 57 1.45 14.24 -7.17
N ARG A 58 1.42 13.14 -7.94
CA ARG A 58 1.34 11.78 -7.38
C ARG A 58 2.52 11.48 -6.46
N ALA A 59 3.74 11.88 -6.85
CA ALA A 59 4.91 11.70 -6.00
C ALA A 59 4.80 12.49 -4.68
N ARG A 60 4.32 13.73 -4.74
CA ARG A 60 4.06 14.56 -3.54
C ARG A 60 2.98 13.96 -2.64
N ILE A 61 1.87 13.48 -3.21
CA ILE A 61 0.78 12.83 -2.46
C ILE A 61 1.29 11.56 -1.77
N GLN A 62 2.12 10.75 -2.45
CA GLN A 62 2.68 9.54 -1.86
C GLN A 62 3.75 9.82 -0.80
N SER A 63 4.57 10.86 -0.96
CA SER A 63 5.46 11.33 0.13
C SER A 63 4.65 11.83 1.33
N ALA A 64 3.57 12.58 1.08
CA ALA A 64 2.68 13.03 2.14
C ALA A 64 2.01 11.86 2.86
N ALA A 65 1.62 10.80 2.15
CA ALA A 65 1.10 9.57 2.74
C ALA A 65 2.14 8.88 3.65
N LEU A 66 3.40 8.76 3.19
CA LEU A 66 4.49 8.22 3.99
C LEU A 66 4.66 9.01 5.29
N HIS A 67 4.75 10.33 5.20
CA HIS A 67 4.89 11.20 6.36
C HIS A 67 3.70 11.09 7.31
N ALA A 68 2.47 11.13 6.78
CA ALA A 68 1.24 10.97 7.53
C ALA A 68 1.20 9.64 8.31
N ALA A 69 1.57 8.54 7.66
CA ALA A 69 1.61 7.22 8.29
C ALA A 69 2.64 7.15 9.43
N LEU A 70 3.83 7.73 9.23
CA LEU A 70 4.85 7.82 10.28
C LEU A 70 4.40 8.70 11.46
N GLN A 71 3.69 9.81 11.21
CA GLN A 71 3.07 10.62 12.27
C GLN A 71 2.02 9.84 13.07
N MET A 72 1.25 8.97 12.41
CA MET A 72 0.28 8.11 13.10
C MET A 72 0.98 7.10 14.03
N LEU A 73 2.16 6.59 13.64
CA LEU A 73 2.98 5.75 14.51
C LEU A 73 3.59 6.53 15.66
N ASP A 74 4.19 7.69 15.38
CA ASP A 74 4.85 8.55 16.38
C ASP A 74 3.89 9.01 17.49
N ARG A 75 2.59 9.12 17.18
CA ARG A 75 1.53 9.46 18.13
C ARG A 75 0.75 8.24 18.64
N ASP A 76 1.22 7.04 18.38
CA ASP A 76 0.61 5.76 18.79
C ASP A 76 -0.87 5.61 18.43
N ALA A 77 -1.31 6.24 17.34
CA ALA A 77 -2.68 6.08 16.84
C ALA A 77 -2.91 4.72 16.14
N VAL A 78 -1.83 4.06 15.73
CA VAL A 78 -1.81 2.73 15.12
C VAL A 78 -0.58 1.96 15.60
N THR A 79 -0.68 0.63 15.66
CA THR A 79 0.44 -0.21 16.12
C THR A 79 1.45 -0.49 15.02
N LYS A 80 0.99 -0.75 13.80
CA LYS A 80 1.82 -0.96 12.60
C LYS A 80 1.05 -0.40 11.42
N ILE A 81 1.73 0.27 10.50
CA ILE A 81 1.08 0.87 9.33
C ILE A 81 1.95 0.74 8.08
N GLY A 82 1.33 0.69 6.90
CA GLY A 82 2.03 0.76 5.64
C GLY A 82 1.37 1.68 4.63
N VAL A 83 2.14 2.03 3.61
CA VAL A 83 1.67 2.84 2.47
C VAL A 83 2.09 2.20 1.17
N THR A 84 1.32 2.48 0.12
CA THR A 84 1.66 2.06 -1.24
C THR A 84 2.43 3.17 -1.97
N LEU A 85 3.65 2.87 -2.42
CA LEU A 85 4.50 3.73 -3.24
C LEU A 85 4.60 3.17 -4.66
N SER A 86 4.45 4.04 -5.67
CA SER A 86 4.67 3.61 -7.06
C SER A 86 6.16 3.63 -7.42
N PHE A 87 6.61 2.72 -8.29
CA PHE A 87 7.96 2.73 -8.83
C PHE A 87 8.34 4.10 -9.42
N GLY A 88 7.42 4.74 -10.14
CA GLY A 88 7.64 6.06 -10.71
C GLY A 88 7.77 7.18 -9.66
N THR A 89 7.24 7.00 -8.45
CA THR A 89 7.47 7.93 -7.33
C THR A 89 8.85 7.70 -6.74
N VAL A 90 9.21 6.44 -6.46
CA VAL A 90 10.54 6.09 -5.95
C VAL A 90 11.63 6.59 -6.90
N GLU A 91 11.52 6.33 -8.21
CA GLU A 91 12.46 6.82 -9.22
C GLU A 91 12.68 8.34 -9.17
N ARG A 92 11.66 9.10 -8.79
CA ARG A 92 11.69 10.57 -8.84
C ARG A 92 12.21 11.22 -7.56
N ILE A 93 11.91 10.62 -6.41
CA ILE A 93 12.11 11.25 -5.10
C ILE A 93 12.68 10.27 -4.05
N ALA A 94 13.44 9.24 -4.45
CA ALA A 94 13.99 8.23 -3.53
C ALA A 94 14.73 8.85 -2.35
N ASP A 95 15.63 9.81 -2.59
CA ASP A 95 16.43 10.46 -1.55
C ASP A 95 15.52 11.15 -0.52
N HIS A 96 14.52 11.90 -1.00
CA HIS A 96 13.55 12.54 -0.12
C HIS A 96 12.72 11.53 0.69
N LEU A 97 12.34 10.38 0.11
CA LEU A 97 11.63 9.34 0.84
C LEU A 97 12.50 8.73 1.94
N ALA A 98 13.80 8.54 1.67
CA ALA A 98 14.78 8.08 2.65
C ALA A 98 14.96 9.10 3.79
N ASP A 99 15.06 10.39 3.47
CA ASP A 99 15.14 11.47 4.47
C ASP A 99 13.92 11.47 5.40
N VAL A 100 12.71 11.28 4.84
CA VAL A 100 11.48 11.19 5.63
C VAL A 100 11.53 9.97 6.57
N LEU A 101 11.94 8.80 6.09
CA LEU A 101 12.06 7.60 6.93
C LEU A 101 13.09 7.78 8.05
N GLN A 102 14.22 8.43 7.75
CA GLN A 102 15.27 8.72 8.71
C GLN A 102 14.81 9.67 9.81
N ALA A 103 13.98 10.67 9.49
CA ALA A 103 13.41 11.60 10.46
C ALA A 103 12.51 10.92 11.51
N TYR A 104 11.96 9.74 11.20
CA TYR A 104 11.10 8.96 12.09
C TYR A 104 11.73 7.62 12.52
N ALA A 105 13.07 7.54 12.56
CA ALA A 105 13.81 6.29 12.80
C ALA A 105 13.36 5.47 14.04
N LEU A 106 12.86 6.13 15.09
CA LEU A 106 12.38 5.47 16.31
C LEU A 106 11.12 4.62 16.10
N VAL A 107 10.31 4.93 15.07
CA VAL A 107 9.04 4.23 14.80
C VAL A 107 9.04 3.47 13.47
N THR A 108 10.05 3.66 12.63
CA THR A 108 10.17 3.06 11.29
C THR A 108 10.11 1.53 11.29
N HIS A 109 10.53 0.84 12.36
CA HIS A 109 10.41 -0.62 12.50
C HIS A 109 8.94 -1.13 12.56
N ARG A 110 7.96 -0.24 12.79
CA ARG A 110 6.52 -0.52 12.77
C ARG A 110 5.87 -0.18 11.42
N PHE A 111 6.68 0.27 10.46
CA PHE A 111 6.24 0.74 9.16
C PHE A 111 6.45 -0.33 8.07
N SER A 112 5.61 -0.35 7.05
CA SER A 112 5.76 -1.21 5.86
C SER A 112 5.57 -0.41 4.57
N VAL A 113 6.28 -0.78 3.50
CA VAL A 113 6.13 -0.15 2.18
C VAL A 113 5.63 -1.17 1.17
N LEU A 114 4.50 -0.90 0.51
CA LEU A 114 4.04 -1.67 -0.63
C LEU A 114 4.51 -1.00 -1.92
N LEU A 115 5.35 -1.66 -2.70
CA LEU A 115 5.76 -1.18 -4.01
C LEU A 115 4.78 -1.62 -5.09
N ARG A 116 4.56 -0.76 -6.08
CA ARG A 116 3.71 -1.08 -7.24
C ARG A 116 4.17 -0.43 -8.53
N GLY A 117 3.86 -1.03 -9.66
CA GLY A 117 3.98 -0.40 -10.96
C GLY A 117 4.52 -1.35 -12.03
N SER A 118 4.55 -0.88 -13.27
CA SER A 118 5.06 -1.66 -14.40
C SER A 118 6.58 -1.50 -14.50
N LEU A 119 7.32 -2.61 -14.44
CA LEU A 119 8.76 -2.62 -14.70
C LEU A 119 9.13 -2.18 -16.12
N ALA A 120 8.24 -2.42 -17.10
CA ALA A 120 8.47 -2.01 -18.48
C ALA A 120 8.52 -0.48 -18.64
N ARG A 121 7.92 0.27 -17.70
CA ARG A 121 7.91 1.74 -17.71
C ARG A 121 9.02 2.36 -16.86
N LEU A 122 9.71 1.55 -16.06
CA LEU A 122 10.73 2.02 -15.12
C LEU A 122 12.04 2.32 -15.86
N GLN A 123 12.49 3.57 -15.83
CA GLN A 123 13.67 4.03 -16.55
C GLN A 123 14.96 3.76 -15.74
N ALA A 124 14.91 3.99 -14.43
CA ALA A 124 16.03 3.81 -13.52
C ALA A 124 15.76 2.68 -12.52
N ARG A 125 15.88 1.44 -13.01
CA ARG A 125 15.75 0.21 -12.19
C ARG A 125 16.71 0.23 -10.98
N SER A 126 17.90 0.81 -11.12
CA SER A 126 18.90 0.92 -10.04
C SER A 126 18.41 1.76 -8.85
N VAL A 127 17.68 2.85 -9.10
CA VAL A 127 17.16 3.74 -8.04
C VAL A 127 16.15 2.99 -7.17
N VAL A 128 15.22 2.27 -7.78
CA VAL A 128 14.23 1.47 -7.04
C VAL A 128 14.90 0.33 -6.27
N ARG A 129 15.93 -0.30 -6.83
CA ARG A 129 16.73 -1.32 -6.11
C ARG A 129 17.44 -0.72 -4.91
N ALA A 130 18.14 0.40 -5.07
CA ALA A 130 18.83 1.07 -3.98
C ALA A 130 17.88 1.48 -2.85
N PHE A 131 16.72 2.06 -3.20
CA PHE A 131 15.68 2.39 -2.21
C PHE A 131 15.15 1.15 -1.47
N ARG A 132 14.96 0.03 -2.18
CA ARG A 132 14.55 -1.24 -1.58
C ARG A 132 15.60 -1.83 -0.64
N GLU A 133 16.89 -1.75 -0.99
CA GLU A 133 17.96 -2.17 -0.07
C GLU A 133 18.03 -1.26 1.16
N HIS A 134 17.85 0.05 0.99
CA HIS A 134 17.78 1.00 2.11
C HIS A 134 16.65 0.65 3.09
N LEU A 135 15.45 0.34 2.59
CA LEU A 135 14.33 -0.13 3.43
C LEU A 135 14.69 -1.39 4.21
N ARG A 136 15.39 -2.33 3.58
CA ARG A 136 15.85 -3.56 4.22
C ARG A 136 16.88 -3.34 5.31
N GLU A 137 17.84 -2.45 5.08
CA GLU A 137 18.84 -2.07 6.09
C GLU A 137 18.17 -1.50 7.36
N GLN A 138 17.05 -0.79 7.17
CA GLN A 138 16.21 -0.27 8.25
C GLN A 138 15.18 -1.27 8.79
N GLN A 139 15.20 -2.52 8.32
CA GLN A 139 14.24 -3.58 8.69
C GLN A 139 12.78 -3.22 8.41
N VAL A 140 12.52 -2.35 7.41
CA VAL A 140 11.18 -2.01 6.94
C VAL A 140 10.70 -3.11 5.99
N PRO A 141 9.61 -3.84 6.30
CA PRO A 141 9.07 -4.85 5.39
C PRO A 141 8.61 -4.23 4.07
N VAL A 142 9.02 -4.86 2.97
CA VAL A 142 8.70 -4.42 1.61
C VAL A 142 7.68 -5.38 1.00
N GLY A 143 6.46 -4.90 0.81
CA GLY A 143 5.42 -5.60 0.09
C GLY A 143 5.41 -5.31 -1.41
N TYR A 144 4.74 -6.15 -2.19
CA TYR A 144 4.40 -5.86 -3.58
C TYR A 144 2.89 -5.90 -3.81
N MET A 145 2.33 -4.85 -4.41
CA MET A 145 0.92 -4.79 -4.79
C MET A 145 0.76 -5.26 -6.24
N LEU A 146 0.15 -6.44 -6.39
CA LEU A 146 -0.23 -7.03 -7.65
C LEU A 146 -1.36 -6.19 -8.28
N THR A 147 -1.19 -5.92 -9.57
CA THR A 147 -2.07 -5.15 -10.42
C THR A 147 -2.83 -6.02 -11.44
N PHE A 148 -2.25 -7.16 -11.81
CA PHE A 148 -2.92 -8.12 -12.70
C PHE A 148 -3.68 -9.19 -11.90
N PRO A 149 -4.81 -9.70 -12.45
CA PRO A 149 -5.55 -10.80 -11.83
C PRO A 149 -4.75 -12.10 -11.71
N SER A 150 -3.83 -12.37 -12.65
CA SER A 150 -2.93 -13.53 -12.59
C SER A 150 -1.55 -13.09 -12.10
N ILE A 151 -1.03 -13.82 -11.12
CA ILE A 151 0.27 -13.57 -10.49
C ILE A 151 1.39 -13.90 -11.48
N SER A 152 1.17 -14.88 -12.36
CA SER A 152 2.12 -15.28 -13.41
C SER A 152 2.54 -14.11 -14.33
N MET A 153 1.66 -13.12 -14.53
CA MET A 153 1.95 -11.93 -15.34
C MET A 153 2.93 -10.96 -14.66
N GLU A 154 3.18 -11.14 -13.36
CA GLU A 154 4.01 -10.25 -12.54
C GLU A 154 5.29 -10.92 -12.01
N LEU A 155 5.66 -12.10 -12.54
CA LEU A 155 6.86 -12.83 -12.10
C LEU A 155 8.14 -12.00 -12.26
N GLU A 156 8.29 -11.20 -13.32
CA GLU A 156 9.45 -10.31 -13.46
C GLU A 156 9.47 -9.25 -12.34
N ALA A 157 8.31 -8.67 -12.01
CA ALA A 157 8.17 -7.66 -10.97
C ALA A 157 8.43 -8.25 -9.57
N LEU A 158 7.88 -9.43 -9.29
CA LEU A 158 8.12 -10.17 -8.05
C LEU A 158 9.60 -10.56 -7.92
N GLY A 159 10.22 -11.06 -8.99
CA GLY A 159 11.64 -11.41 -9.02
C GLY A 159 12.57 -10.20 -8.88
N PHE A 160 12.13 -9.03 -9.35
CA PHE A 160 12.85 -7.75 -9.20
C PHE A 160 12.74 -7.16 -7.79
N VAL A 161 11.53 -7.09 -7.24
CA VAL A 161 11.27 -6.50 -5.91
C VAL A 161 11.72 -7.43 -4.78
N ARG A 162 11.55 -8.75 -4.97
CA ARG A 162 11.74 -9.79 -3.95
C ARG A 162 11.07 -9.39 -2.63
N PRO A 163 9.74 -9.24 -2.63
CA PRO A 163 9.03 -8.68 -1.50
C PRO A 163 8.97 -9.65 -0.31
N ASP A 164 8.84 -9.11 0.89
CA ASP A 164 8.56 -9.86 2.11
C ASP A 164 7.10 -10.36 2.15
N PHE A 165 6.21 -9.71 1.41
CA PHE A 165 4.80 -10.11 1.25
C PHE A 165 4.19 -9.58 -0.05
N ALA A 166 3.12 -10.20 -0.54
CA ALA A 166 2.39 -9.66 -1.69
C ALA A 166 0.92 -9.46 -1.35
N LYS A 167 0.32 -8.50 -2.06
CA LYS A 167 -1.08 -8.15 -1.94
C LYS A 167 -1.74 -8.22 -3.30
N LEU A 168 -2.87 -8.91 -3.41
CA LEU A 168 -3.71 -8.93 -4.59
C LEU A 168 -5.15 -8.51 -4.28
N VAL A 169 -5.90 -8.20 -5.33
CA VAL A 169 -7.35 -8.01 -5.24
C VAL A 169 -8.03 -9.37 -5.26
N ALA A 170 -9.04 -9.57 -4.42
CA ALA A 170 -9.81 -10.80 -4.36
C ALA A 170 -10.34 -11.20 -5.74
N PRO A 171 -10.25 -12.48 -6.12
CA PRO A 171 -10.95 -12.99 -7.29
C PRO A 171 -12.44 -12.69 -7.18
N ASN A 172 -13.02 -12.17 -8.26
CA ASN A 172 -14.47 -11.97 -8.34
C ASN A 172 -15.18 -13.31 -8.66
N SER A 173 -15.05 -14.29 -7.77
CA SER A 173 -15.68 -15.60 -7.91
C SER A 173 -15.91 -16.26 -6.56
N THR A 174 -16.98 -17.05 -6.46
CA THR A 174 -17.27 -17.91 -5.30
C THR A 174 -16.74 -19.35 -5.50
N ARG A 175 -16.14 -19.65 -6.66
CA ARG A 175 -15.60 -20.98 -6.96
C ARG A 175 -14.28 -21.22 -6.24
N VAL A 176 -14.27 -22.13 -5.27
CA VAL A 176 -13.10 -22.47 -4.46
C VAL A 176 -11.88 -22.87 -5.32
N GLU A 177 -12.09 -23.49 -6.48
CA GLU A 177 -11.00 -23.89 -7.39
C GLU A 177 -10.17 -22.69 -7.84
N LEU A 178 -10.80 -21.57 -8.22
CA LEU A 178 -10.09 -20.38 -8.66
C LEU A 178 -9.24 -19.76 -7.54
N TRP A 179 -9.70 -19.85 -6.30
CA TRP A 179 -8.94 -19.39 -5.13
C TRP A 179 -7.75 -20.31 -4.83
N ARG A 180 -7.88 -21.62 -5.07
CA ARG A 180 -6.76 -22.57 -4.99
C ARG A 180 -5.73 -22.31 -6.08
N ASP A 181 -6.17 -22.00 -7.31
CA ASP A 181 -5.28 -21.66 -8.41
C ASP A 181 -4.47 -20.41 -8.10
N VAL A 182 -5.10 -19.35 -7.58
CA VAL A 182 -4.41 -18.15 -7.10
C VAL A 182 -3.36 -18.48 -6.04
N LEU A 183 -3.68 -19.35 -5.09
CA LEU A 183 -2.73 -19.75 -4.06
C LEU A 183 -1.56 -20.57 -4.63
N ALA A 184 -1.83 -21.43 -5.61
CA ALA A 184 -0.81 -22.20 -6.32
C ALA A 184 0.13 -21.25 -7.08
N GLU A 185 -0.41 -20.33 -7.88
CA GLU A 185 0.38 -19.32 -8.59
C GLU A 185 1.22 -18.47 -7.64
N SER A 186 0.66 -18.08 -6.48
CA SER A 186 1.39 -17.34 -5.45
C SER A 186 2.61 -18.11 -4.96
N ARG A 187 2.46 -19.41 -4.67
CA ARG A 187 3.56 -20.28 -4.21
C ARG A 187 4.63 -20.43 -5.29
N GLU A 188 4.23 -20.66 -6.53
CA GLU A 188 5.15 -20.75 -7.67
C GLU A 188 5.93 -19.45 -7.88
N ALA A 189 5.28 -18.32 -7.64
CA ALA A 189 5.90 -17.00 -7.70
C ALA A 189 6.79 -16.66 -6.49
N GLY A 190 6.95 -17.58 -5.53
CA GLY A 190 7.77 -17.41 -4.33
C GLY A 190 7.10 -16.59 -3.22
N VAL A 191 5.78 -16.42 -3.27
CA VAL A 191 4.98 -15.77 -2.22
C VAL A 191 4.14 -16.83 -1.51
N PRO A 192 4.58 -17.33 -0.34
CA PRO A 192 3.85 -18.35 0.38
C PRO A 192 2.54 -17.81 1.00
N PRO A 193 1.60 -18.69 1.39
CA PRO A 193 0.27 -18.30 1.88
C PRO A 193 0.28 -17.38 3.12
N ASP A 194 1.26 -17.55 4.00
CA ASP A 194 1.50 -16.74 5.21
C ASP A 194 2.04 -15.33 4.88
N ARG A 195 2.32 -15.06 3.61
CA ARG A 195 2.81 -13.77 3.11
C ARG A 195 1.92 -13.20 2.02
N LEU A 196 0.73 -13.77 1.83
CA LEU A 196 -0.25 -13.33 0.85
C LEU A 196 -1.39 -12.59 1.54
N ILE A 197 -1.68 -11.38 1.08
CA ILE A 197 -2.82 -10.57 1.49
C ILE A 197 -3.82 -10.53 0.34
N VAL A 198 -5.07 -10.91 0.61
CA VAL A 198 -6.17 -10.69 -0.33
C VAL A 198 -7.00 -9.48 0.09
N SER A 199 -7.14 -8.53 -0.81
CA SER A 199 -7.85 -7.26 -0.57
C SER A 199 -9.18 -7.18 -1.29
N ALA A 200 -9.99 -6.18 -0.94
CA ALA A 200 -11.35 -6.01 -1.47
C ALA A 200 -12.28 -7.20 -1.17
N LEU A 201 -12.14 -7.78 0.03
CA LEU A 201 -13.09 -8.76 0.55
C LEU A 201 -14.35 -8.03 1.04
N GLU A 202 -15.46 -8.19 0.32
CA GLU A 202 -16.73 -7.49 0.56
C GLU A 202 -17.78 -8.37 1.23
N THR A 203 -17.68 -9.71 1.11
CA THR A 203 -18.67 -10.64 1.68
C THR A 203 -18.05 -11.65 2.66
N PRO A 204 -18.82 -12.13 3.67
CA PRO A 204 -18.38 -13.22 4.54
C PRO A 204 -18.05 -14.51 3.77
N GLU A 205 -18.71 -14.74 2.64
CA GLU A 205 -18.45 -15.90 1.77
C GLU A 205 -17.02 -15.84 1.19
N GLN A 206 -16.60 -14.69 0.68
CA GLN A 206 -15.21 -14.51 0.18
C GLN A 206 -14.18 -14.73 1.28
N VAL A 207 -14.45 -14.23 2.50
CA VAL A 207 -13.61 -14.45 3.68
C VAL A 207 -13.52 -15.95 4.00
N GLY A 208 -14.66 -16.65 3.99
CA GLY A 208 -14.72 -18.08 4.25
C GLY A 208 -13.95 -18.91 3.21
N ILE A 209 -14.09 -18.59 1.92
CA ILE A 209 -13.35 -19.27 0.85
C ILE A 209 -11.84 -19.00 0.97
N ALA A 210 -11.44 -17.75 1.20
CA ALA A 210 -10.04 -17.37 1.37
C ALA A 210 -9.37 -18.12 2.54
N ALA A 211 -10.06 -18.18 3.68
CA ALA A 211 -9.63 -18.96 4.84
C ALA A 211 -9.56 -20.46 4.53
N GLN A 212 -10.58 -21.01 3.86
CA GLN A 212 -10.66 -22.43 3.50
C GLN A 212 -9.49 -22.87 2.60
N VAL A 213 -9.07 -22.04 1.64
CA VAL A 213 -7.93 -22.37 0.77
C VAL A 213 -6.58 -22.17 1.46
N GLY A 214 -6.56 -21.50 2.61
CA GLY A 214 -5.36 -21.32 3.43
C GLY A 214 -4.63 -19.99 3.21
N ILE A 215 -5.31 -18.96 2.68
CA ILE A 215 -4.77 -17.59 2.66
C ILE A 215 -4.74 -17.05 4.09
N ALA A 216 -3.60 -16.49 4.49
CA ALA A 216 -3.43 -16.05 5.88
C ALA A 216 -4.09 -14.70 6.18
N PHE A 217 -3.97 -13.72 5.27
CA PHE A 217 -4.35 -12.34 5.57
C PHE A 217 -5.35 -11.76 4.57
N GLY A 218 -6.24 -10.92 5.09
CA GLY A 218 -7.26 -10.25 4.30
C GLY A 218 -7.46 -8.79 4.67
N GLN A 219 -8.05 -8.06 3.72
CA GLN A 219 -8.41 -6.65 3.85
C GLN A 219 -9.71 -6.38 3.09
N GLY A 220 -10.64 -5.65 3.72
CA GLY A 220 -11.93 -5.30 3.12
C GLY A 220 -13.04 -5.23 4.15
N ASN A 221 -14.21 -4.73 3.74
CA ASN A 221 -15.33 -4.49 4.66
C ASN A 221 -15.82 -5.76 5.37
N ALA A 222 -15.72 -6.93 4.73
CA ALA A 222 -16.09 -8.20 5.35
C ALA A 222 -15.06 -8.72 6.36
N VAL A 223 -13.80 -8.27 6.28
CA VAL A 223 -12.76 -8.60 7.26
C VAL A 223 -12.85 -7.62 8.42
N ARG A 224 -12.68 -6.33 8.12
CA ARG A 224 -12.82 -5.23 9.07
C ARG A 224 -13.05 -3.92 8.30
N PRO A 225 -14.10 -3.16 8.64
CA PRO A 225 -14.35 -1.87 8.00
C PRO A 225 -13.14 -0.92 8.12
N ALA A 226 -12.92 -0.14 7.07
CA ALA A 226 -11.96 0.94 7.10
C ALA A 226 -12.41 2.04 8.07
N PHE A 227 -11.46 2.85 8.53
CA PHE A 227 -11.69 4.02 9.37
C PHE A 227 -10.95 5.23 8.81
N ALA A 228 -11.45 6.44 9.07
CA ALA A 228 -10.76 7.65 8.68
C ALA A 228 -9.44 7.80 9.46
N PRO A 229 -8.34 8.27 8.82
CA PRO A 229 -7.14 8.60 9.57
C PRO A 229 -7.42 9.70 10.61
N PRO A 230 -6.69 9.73 11.73
CA PRO A 230 -6.88 10.71 12.80
C PRO A 230 -6.79 12.17 12.29
N ALA A 231 -7.52 13.09 12.94
CA ALA A 231 -7.59 14.49 12.53
C ALA A 231 -6.24 15.24 12.51
N PHE A 232 -5.25 14.79 13.29
CA PHE A 232 -3.91 15.37 13.30
C PHE A 232 -3.07 15.03 12.04
N THR A 233 -3.56 14.12 11.20
CA THR A 233 -2.88 13.67 10.01
C THR A 233 -2.89 14.79 8.97
N SER A 234 -1.72 15.20 8.51
CA SER A 234 -1.58 16.25 7.48
C SER A 234 -0.99 15.66 6.21
N ILE A 235 -1.60 15.98 5.06
CA ILE A 235 -1.04 15.66 3.74
C ILE A 235 -0.72 16.90 2.90
N GLY A 236 -0.69 18.10 3.47
CA GLY A 236 -0.61 19.37 2.69
C GLY A 236 0.62 20.25 2.93
N THR A 237 1.63 19.80 3.66
CA THR A 237 2.70 20.68 4.19
C THR A 237 4.09 20.46 3.57
N LEU A 238 4.24 19.54 2.61
CA LEU A 238 5.52 19.33 1.93
C LEU A 238 5.71 20.45 0.89
N GLN A 239 6.39 21.54 1.28
CA GLN A 239 6.89 22.58 0.39
C GLN A 239 8.17 22.14 -0.31
#